data_AF-A0A1C7M2K9-F1
#
_entry.id   AF-A0A1C7M2K9-F1
#
_cell.length_a   1.000
_cell.length_b   1.000
_cell.length_c   1.000
_cell.angle_alpha   90.00
_cell.angle_beta   90.00
_cell.angle_gamma   90.00
#
_symmetry.space_group_name_H-M   'P 1'
#
loop_
_entity.id
_entity.type
_entity.pdbx_description
1 polymer ?
#
loop_
_entity_poly.entity_id
_entity_poly.type
_entity_poly.pdbx_seq_one_letter_code
_entity_poly.pdbx_strand_id
1 'polypeptide(L)'
;MPKSNNGTNDTLHLATVLSEKYGKKPSHYLTLLFTSGMKMNNARKPNTFNAWTHHMAKELNEDGAGVSVNLLDLQRDNMEDYKNLSVEQKTVFIAELTEEREIWTTGQWPTQRGRTQDVNNVCLKIENLCLGLKHQTGVEFFYCLVCNTEDIPAYIKIKGRVVEGRNPGKNEQDAF
;
A
#
# COMPACT_ATOMS: atom_id res chain seq x y z
N MET A 1 -20.26 7.80 34.06
CA MET A 1 -19.95 8.83 33.04
C MET A 1 -19.29 8.15 31.86
N PRO A 2 -19.97 7.93 30.72
CA PRO A 2 -19.36 7.31 29.56
C PRO A 2 -18.40 8.31 28.89
N LYS A 3 -17.19 7.88 28.57
CA LYS A 3 -16.17 8.68 27.89
C LYS A 3 -16.63 8.91 26.44
N SER A 4 -16.73 10.18 26.04
CA SER A 4 -17.03 10.60 24.66
C SER A 4 -15.96 10.09 23.70
N ASN A 5 -16.35 9.22 22.77
CA ASN A 5 -15.54 8.77 21.64
C ASN A 5 -15.41 9.92 20.62
N ASN A 6 -14.37 10.75 20.73
CA ASN A 6 -14.19 11.91 19.86
C ASN A 6 -13.85 11.53 18.39
N GLY A 7 -13.21 10.38 18.13
CA GLY A 7 -12.78 10.02 16.76
C GLY A 7 -13.91 9.62 15.78
N THR A 8 -15.01 9.07 16.29
CA THR A 8 -16.15 8.64 15.46
C THR A 8 -17.02 9.83 15.02
N ASN A 9 -17.09 10.88 15.84
CA ASN A 9 -17.84 12.11 15.52
C ASN A 9 -17.18 12.92 14.40
N ASP A 10 -15.85 13.01 14.36
CA ASP A 10 -15.13 13.76 13.33
C ASP A 10 -15.32 13.17 11.93
N THR A 11 -15.35 11.84 11.84
CA THR A 11 -15.51 11.13 10.56
C THR A 11 -16.97 11.19 10.05
N LEU A 12 -17.95 11.18 10.96
CA LEU A 12 -19.36 11.42 10.66
C LEU A 12 -19.62 12.84 10.19
N HIS A 13 -18.99 13.82 10.84
CA HIS A 13 -19.05 15.22 10.44
C HIS A 13 -18.47 15.40 9.02
N LEU A 14 -17.29 14.84 8.75
CA LEU A 14 -16.68 14.89 7.41
C LEU A 14 -17.57 14.24 6.34
N ALA A 15 -18.15 13.08 6.62
CA ALA A 15 -19.07 12.42 5.68
C ALA A 15 -20.34 13.24 5.42
N THR A 16 -20.81 14.01 6.40
CA THR A 16 -21.96 14.92 6.27
C THR A 16 -21.60 16.14 5.42
N VAL A 17 -20.45 16.76 5.65
CA VAL A 17 -19.94 17.86 4.82
C VAL A 17 -19.76 17.43 3.36
N LEU A 18 -19.23 16.23 3.13
CA LEU A 18 -19.09 15.66 1.78
C LEU A 18 -20.44 15.35 1.13
N SER A 19 -21.42 14.91 1.92
CA SER A 19 -22.79 14.70 1.47
C SER A 19 -23.45 15.99 1.00
N GLU A 20 -23.33 17.07 1.76
CA GLU A 20 -23.88 18.38 1.39
C GLU A 20 -23.21 18.95 0.14
N LYS A 21 -21.89 18.79 0.03
CA LYS A 21 -21.11 19.35 -1.09
C LYS A 21 -21.32 18.62 -2.42
N TYR A 22 -21.52 17.29 -2.38
CA TYR A 22 -21.51 16.44 -3.57
C TYR A 22 -22.81 15.66 -3.79
N GLY A 23 -23.82 15.87 -2.94
CA GLY A 23 -25.21 15.42 -3.15
C GLY A 23 -25.45 13.92 -2.99
N LYS A 24 -24.54 13.16 -2.36
CA LYS A 24 -24.75 11.72 -2.05
C LYS A 24 -24.93 11.51 -0.55
N LYS A 25 -25.62 10.43 -0.16
CA LYS A 25 -25.88 10.11 1.25
C LYS A 25 -24.56 10.05 2.07
N PRO A 26 -24.53 10.52 3.33
CA PRO A 26 -23.33 10.43 4.18
C PRO A 26 -22.78 9.00 4.31
N SER A 27 -23.67 8.00 4.31
CA SER A 27 -23.29 6.58 4.32
C SER A 27 -22.41 6.18 3.13
N HIS A 28 -22.59 6.78 1.96
CA HIS A 28 -21.73 6.54 0.79
C HIS A 28 -20.29 6.98 1.05
N TYR A 29 -20.09 8.13 1.69
CA TYR A 29 -18.78 8.66 2.03
C TYR A 29 -18.14 7.90 3.19
N LEU A 30 -18.92 7.47 4.18
CA LEU A 30 -18.43 6.58 5.24
C LEU A 30 -17.94 5.26 4.64
N THR A 31 -18.72 4.64 3.76
CA THR A 31 -18.26 3.46 3.02
C THR A 31 -16.98 3.78 2.26
N LEU A 32 -16.87 4.90 1.55
CA LEU A 32 -15.64 5.25 0.82
C LEU A 32 -14.42 5.41 1.75
N LEU A 33 -14.59 6.09 2.89
CA LEU A 33 -13.54 6.30 3.88
C LEU A 33 -13.07 4.98 4.50
N PHE A 34 -13.98 4.04 4.74
CA PHE A 34 -13.69 2.79 5.44
C PHE A 34 -13.44 1.57 4.53
N THR A 35 -13.77 1.65 3.23
CA THR A 35 -13.54 0.56 2.25
C THR A 35 -12.12 0.63 1.66
N SER A 36 -11.31 1.64 2.00
CA SER A 36 -9.95 1.82 1.48
C SER A 36 -9.05 0.59 1.74
N GLY A 37 -9.24 -0.12 2.85
CA GLY A 37 -8.53 -1.38 3.14
C GLY A 37 -8.96 -2.56 2.25
N MET A 38 -10.23 -2.62 1.81
CA MET A 38 -10.74 -3.71 0.97
C MET A 38 -10.22 -3.65 -0.47
N LYS A 39 -9.84 -2.46 -0.96
CA LYS A 39 -9.27 -2.28 -2.31
C LYS A 39 -7.91 -2.94 -2.50
N MET A 40 -7.24 -3.32 -1.41
CA MET A 40 -5.93 -3.99 -1.47
C MET A 40 -6.00 -5.42 -2.06
N ASN A 41 -7.19 -6.04 -2.13
CA ASN A 41 -7.35 -7.43 -2.57
C ASN A 41 -7.75 -7.61 -4.03
N ASN A 42 -8.15 -6.53 -4.74
CA ASN A 42 -8.62 -6.63 -6.13
C ASN A 42 -7.55 -6.13 -7.10
N ALA A 43 -6.43 -6.87 -7.18
CA ALA A 43 -5.46 -6.64 -8.24
C ALA A 43 -6.09 -6.90 -9.61
N ARG A 44 -6.00 -5.93 -10.52
CA ARG A 44 -6.57 -6.05 -11.86
C ARG A 44 -5.78 -7.08 -12.67
N LYS A 45 -6.49 -8.01 -13.31
CA LYS A 45 -5.89 -8.97 -14.26
C LYS A 45 -5.08 -8.24 -15.34
N PRO A 46 -3.89 -8.73 -15.71
CA PRO A 46 -3.09 -8.13 -16.77
C PRO A 46 -3.86 -8.14 -18.10
N ASN A 47 -3.83 -7.00 -18.80
CA ASN A 47 -4.38 -6.86 -20.14
C ASN A 47 -3.28 -7.22 -21.15
N THR A 48 -3.65 -7.83 -22.27
CA THR A 48 -2.76 -8.16 -23.39
C THR A 48 -1.93 -6.97 -23.85
N PHE A 49 -2.54 -5.78 -23.97
CA PHE A 49 -1.82 -4.58 -24.39
C PHE A 49 -0.73 -4.18 -23.38
N ASN A 50 -1.05 -4.22 -22.09
CA ASN A 50 -0.10 -3.90 -21.03
C ASN A 50 1.01 -4.95 -20.93
N ALA A 51 0.67 -6.22 -21.16
CA ALA A 51 1.63 -7.32 -21.17
C ALA A 51 2.63 -7.18 -22.32
N TRP A 52 2.15 -6.89 -23.52
CA TRP A 52 3.00 -6.63 -24.67
C TRP A 52 3.90 -5.39 -24.47
N THR A 53 3.36 -4.27 -23.98
CA THR A 53 4.21 -3.09 -23.71
C THR A 53 5.27 -3.39 -22.66
N HIS A 54 4.94 -4.19 -21.64
CA HIS A 54 5.90 -4.61 -20.61
C HIS A 54 7.03 -5.44 -21.21
N HIS A 55 6.71 -6.45 -22.02
CA HIS A 55 7.70 -7.27 -22.73
C HIS A 55 8.63 -6.40 -23.60
N MET A 56 8.07 -5.48 -24.39
CA MET A 56 8.90 -4.61 -25.24
C MET A 56 9.81 -3.68 -24.44
N ALA A 57 9.30 -3.12 -23.35
CA ALA A 57 10.10 -2.28 -22.47
C ALA A 57 11.22 -3.09 -21.79
N LYS A 58 10.97 -4.36 -21.48
CA LYS A 58 11.96 -5.28 -20.92
C LYS A 58 13.08 -5.57 -21.93
N GLU A 59 12.74 -5.98 -23.15
CA GLU A 59 13.73 -6.24 -24.22
C GLU A 59 14.61 -5.00 -24.48
N LEU A 60 14.01 -3.81 -24.57
CA LEU A 60 14.77 -2.58 -24.79
C LEU A 60 15.67 -2.17 -23.61
N ASN A 61 15.29 -2.50 -22.39
CA ASN A 61 16.12 -2.22 -21.21
C ASN A 61 17.23 -3.26 -21.02
N GLU A 62 17.04 -4.50 -21.51
CA GLU A 62 18.06 -5.55 -21.50
C GLU A 62 19.14 -5.29 -22.58
N ASP A 63 18.73 -4.80 -23.76
CA ASP A 63 19.65 -4.45 -24.86
C ASP A 63 20.21 -3.02 -24.77
N GLY A 64 19.50 -2.12 -24.06
CA GLY A 64 19.84 -0.71 -23.94
C GLY A 64 20.81 -0.44 -22.79
N ALA A 65 21.89 0.29 -23.06
CA ALA A 65 22.87 0.76 -22.07
C ALA A 65 22.33 1.85 -21.11
N GLY A 66 21.20 1.59 -20.44
CA GLY A 66 20.63 2.46 -19.40
C GLY A 66 19.78 3.64 -19.90
N VAL A 67 19.37 3.65 -21.17
CA VAL A 67 18.49 4.70 -21.72
C VAL A 67 17.04 4.29 -21.51
N SER A 68 16.36 4.90 -20.54
CA SER A 68 14.93 4.69 -20.33
C SER A 68 14.13 5.30 -21.49
N VAL A 69 13.60 4.45 -22.37
CA VAL A 69 12.73 4.88 -23.48
C VAL A 69 11.37 5.30 -22.91
N ASN A 70 10.81 6.39 -23.43
CA ASN A 70 9.47 6.82 -23.05
C ASN A 70 8.43 5.78 -23.51
N LEU A 71 7.67 5.23 -22.56
CA LEU A 71 6.70 4.16 -22.80
C LEU A 71 5.62 4.55 -23.82
N LEU A 72 5.23 5.83 -23.88
CA LEU A 72 4.21 6.31 -24.81
C LEU A 72 4.73 6.36 -26.25
N ASP A 73 5.98 6.75 -26.44
CA ASP A 73 6.61 6.78 -27.76
C ASP A 73 6.80 5.34 -28.27
N LEU A 74 7.22 4.43 -27.39
CA LEU A 74 7.31 3.00 -27.68
C LEU A 74 5.99 2.39 -28.15
N GLN A 75 4.88 2.75 -27.49
CA GLN A 75 3.55 2.26 -27.84
C GLN A 75 3.06 2.80 -29.18
N ARG A 76 3.39 4.07 -29.48
CA ARG A 76 2.99 4.71 -30.74
C ARG A 76 3.74 4.06 -31.92
N ASP A 77 5.04 3.89 -31.77
CA ASP A 77 5.91 3.50 -32.87
C ASP A 77 5.74 2.01 -33.24
N ASN A 78 5.39 1.15 -32.27
CA ASN A 78 5.19 -0.29 -32.47
C ASN A 78 3.70 -0.72 -32.44
N MET A 79 2.76 0.22 -32.63
CA MET A 79 1.32 -0.09 -32.55
C MET A 79 0.87 -1.08 -33.64
N GLU A 80 1.50 -1.06 -34.80
CA GLU A 80 1.19 -1.99 -35.90
C GLU A 80 1.61 -3.43 -35.56
N ASP A 81 2.75 -3.59 -34.90
CA ASP A 81 3.24 -4.90 -34.46
C ASP A 81 2.26 -5.53 -33.46
N TYR A 82 1.69 -4.72 -32.56
CA TYR A 82 0.65 -5.21 -31.65
C TYR A 82 -0.59 -5.74 -32.38
N LYS A 83 -0.99 -5.09 -33.49
CA LYS A 83 -2.15 -5.52 -34.29
C LYS A 83 -1.86 -6.83 -35.02
N ASN A 84 -0.60 -7.03 -35.44
CA ASN A 84 -0.15 -8.22 -36.17
C ASN A 84 0.15 -9.42 -35.26
N LEU A 85 0.17 -9.25 -33.92
CA LEU A 85 0.35 -10.34 -32.97
C LEU A 85 -0.74 -11.41 -33.08
N SER A 86 -0.29 -12.67 -33.16
CA SER A 86 -1.17 -13.84 -33.11
C SER A 86 -1.85 -13.96 -31.74
N VAL A 87 -2.95 -14.72 -31.70
CA VAL A 87 -3.66 -15.00 -30.43
C VAL A 87 -2.74 -15.75 -29.46
N GLU A 88 -1.89 -16.63 -29.97
CA GLU A 88 -0.92 -17.40 -29.17
C GLU A 88 0.12 -16.50 -28.53
N GLN A 89 0.73 -15.59 -29.29
CA GLN A 89 1.71 -14.62 -28.76
C GLN A 89 1.10 -13.72 -27.69
N LYS A 90 -0.16 -13.30 -27.89
CA LYS A 90 -0.92 -12.53 -26.89
C LYS A 90 -1.10 -13.29 -25.58
N THR A 91 -1.33 -14.60 -25.64
CA THR A 91 -1.44 -15.43 -24.44
C THR A 91 -0.09 -15.63 -23.74
N VAL A 92 1.00 -15.77 -24.50
CA VAL A 92 2.36 -15.88 -23.95
C VAL A 92 2.71 -14.63 -23.14
N PHE A 93 2.50 -13.43 -23.69
CA PHE A 93 2.80 -12.20 -22.95
C PHE A 93 1.97 -12.06 -21.66
N ILE A 94 0.69 -12.44 -21.70
CA ILE A 94 -0.14 -12.44 -20.49
C ILE A 94 0.43 -13.41 -19.45
N ALA A 95 0.84 -14.61 -19.86
CA ALA A 95 1.42 -15.61 -18.98
C ALA A 95 2.72 -15.10 -18.35
N GLU A 96 3.64 -14.56 -19.15
CA GLU A 96 4.90 -14.00 -18.66
C GLU A 96 4.68 -12.86 -17.65
N LEU A 97 3.83 -11.88 -17.97
CA LEU A 97 3.53 -10.78 -17.04
C LEU A 97 2.84 -11.28 -15.76
N THR A 98 2.09 -12.38 -15.84
CA THR A 98 1.44 -12.99 -14.67
C THR A 98 2.48 -13.68 -13.78
N GLU A 99 3.37 -14.48 -14.37
CA GLU A 99 4.46 -15.14 -13.67
C GLU A 99 5.38 -14.13 -12.98
N GLU A 100 5.77 -13.05 -13.68
CA GLU A 100 6.55 -11.99 -13.05
C GLU A 100 5.79 -11.36 -11.88
N ARG A 101 4.50 -11.02 -12.03
CA ARG A 101 3.73 -10.49 -10.90
C ARG A 101 3.65 -11.45 -9.72
N GLU A 102 3.55 -12.75 -9.98
CA GLU A 102 3.57 -13.78 -8.94
C GLU A 102 4.94 -13.81 -8.25
N ILE A 103 6.05 -13.80 -8.99
CA ILE A 103 7.40 -13.71 -8.42
C ILE A 103 7.56 -12.46 -7.55
N TRP A 104 7.02 -11.31 -7.96
CA TRP A 104 7.09 -10.09 -7.16
C TRP A 104 6.16 -10.11 -5.93
N THR A 105 5.14 -10.98 -5.93
CA THR A 105 4.18 -11.11 -4.84
C THR A 105 4.59 -12.17 -3.81
N THR A 106 5.13 -13.29 -4.28
CA THR A 106 5.43 -14.48 -3.45
C THR A 106 6.90 -14.89 -3.48
N GLY A 107 7.70 -14.32 -4.38
CA GLY A 107 9.11 -14.64 -4.51
C GLY A 107 9.97 -13.95 -3.47
N GLN A 108 11.16 -14.52 -3.25
CA GLN A 108 12.15 -13.96 -2.35
C GLN A 108 12.96 -12.87 -3.06
N TRP A 109 13.02 -11.67 -2.49
CA TRP A 109 13.82 -10.59 -3.05
C TRP A 109 15.32 -10.92 -3.02
N PRO A 110 16.02 -10.83 -4.16
CA PRO A 110 17.44 -11.19 -4.25
C PRO A 110 18.34 -10.19 -3.53
N THR A 111 17.93 -8.92 -3.43
CA THR A 111 18.75 -7.85 -2.84
C THR A 111 18.32 -7.52 -1.42
N GLN A 112 19.28 -7.18 -0.56
CA GLN A 112 19.00 -6.73 0.82
C GLN A 112 18.13 -5.45 0.83
N ARG A 113 18.41 -4.51 -0.08
CA ARG A 113 17.61 -3.28 -0.23
C ARG A 113 16.15 -3.58 -0.57
N GLY A 114 15.89 -4.51 -1.49
CA GLY A 114 14.55 -4.96 -1.84
C GLY A 114 13.81 -5.57 -0.64
N ARG A 115 14.49 -6.45 0.10
CA ARG A 115 13.96 -7.06 1.35
C ARG A 115 13.56 -5.99 2.37
N THR A 116 14.43 -5.00 2.63
CA THR A 116 14.14 -3.89 3.56
C THR A 116 12.98 -3.02 3.07
N GLN A 117 12.92 -2.70 1.79
CA GLN A 117 11.84 -1.90 1.22
C GLN A 117 10.50 -2.62 1.35
N ASP A 118 10.47 -3.93 1.13
CA ASP A 118 9.27 -4.73 1.26
C ASP A 118 8.77 -4.78 2.72
N VAL A 119 9.68 -5.03 3.67
CA VAL A 119 9.36 -4.95 5.11
C VAL A 119 8.78 -3.57 5.46
N ASN A 120 9.40 -2.48 5.00
CA ASN A 120 8.89 -1.13 5.24
C ASN A 120 7.50 -0.90 4.63
N ASN A 121 7.26 -1.37 3.40
CA ASN A 121 5.97 -1.25 2.73
C ASN A 121 4.88 -2.02 3.49
N VAL A 122 5.19 -3.21 4.00
CA VAL A 122 4.26 -4.02 4.82
C VAL A 122 4.01 -3.35 6.16
N CYS A 123 5.05 -2.88 6.86
CA CYS A 123 4.92 -2.13 8.11
C CYS A 123 4.00 -0.92 7.94
N LEU A 124 4.17 -0.14 6.88
CA LEU A 124 3.30 1.02 6.59
C LEU A 124 1.85 0.61 6.36
N LYS A 125 1.61 -0.51 5.67
CA LYS A 125 0.25 -1.05 5.47
C LYS A 125 -0.37 -1.48 6.80
N ILE A 126 0.36 -2.20 7.64
CA ILE A 126 -0.10 -2.62 8.98
C ILE A 126 -0.38 -1.39 9.84
N GLU A 127 0.53 -0.41 9.88
CA GLU A 127 0.34 0.85 10.60
C GLU A 127 -0.93 1.57 10.15
N ASN A 128 -1.17 1.68 8.84
CA ASN A 128 -2.37 2.34 8.31
C ASN A 128 -3.66 1.60 8.68
N LEU A 129 -3.66 0.26 8.60
CA LEU A 129 -4.82 -0.55 8.98
C LEU A 129 -5.11 -0.43 10.47
N CYS A 130 -4.08 -0.50 11.30
CA CYS A 130 -4.21 -0.40 12.74
C CYS A 130 -4.55 1.02 13.21
N LEU A 131 -4.05 2.07 12.54
CA LEU A 131 -4.49 3.45 12.76
C LEU A 131 -5.97 3.60 12.40
N GLY A 132 -6.40 3.05 11.27
CA GLY A 132 -7.82 3.00 10.89
C GLY A 132 -8.67 2.34 11.97
N LEU A 133 -8.19 1.21 12.52
CA LEU A 133 -8.85 0.52 13.62
C LEU A 133 -8.91 1.39 14.89
N LYS A 134 -7.80 2.05 15.27
CA LYS A 134 -7.76 2.97 16.41
C LYS A 134 -8.79 4.10 16.26
N HIS A 135 -8.92 4.68 15.08
CA HIS A 135 -9.90 5.75 14.83
C HIS A 135 -11.35 5.25 14.94
N GLN A 136 -11.62 4.00 14.55
CA GLN A 136 -12.97 3.41 14.58
C GLN A 136 -13.38 2.92 15.96
N THR A 137 -12.49 2.23 16.68
CA THR A 137 -12.83 1.48 17.90
C THR A 137 -12.15 2.01 19.15
N GLY A 138 -11.19 2.93 19.03
CA GLY A 138 -10.40 3.44 20.15
C GLY A 138 -9.36 2.45 20.69
N VAL A 139 -9.14 1.33 19.99
CA VAL A 139 -8.19 0.29 20.40
C VAL A 139 -6.75 0.70 20.05
N GLU A 140 -5.85 0.58 21.02
CA GLU A 140 -4.40 0.73 20.80
C GLU A 140 -3.78 -0.61 20.40
N PHE A 141 -2.72 -0.55 19.60
CA PHE A 141 -2.10 -1.73 19.01
C PHE A 141 -0.58 -1.68 19.17
N PHE A 142 0.00 -2.88 19.27
CA PHE A 142 1.43 -3.11 19.11
C PHE A 142 1.59 -4.25 18.12
N TYR A 143 2.63 -4.19 17.28
CA TYR A 143 3.00 -5.31 16.42
C TYR A 143 4.52 -5.50 16.47
N CYS A 144 4.95 -6.76 16.40
CA CYS A 144 6.35 -7.15 16.42
C CYS A 144 6.63 -7.97 15.15
N LEU A 145 7.73 -7.65 14.47
CA LEU A 145 8.24 -8.44 13.37
C LEU A 145 9.53 -9.13 13.81
N VAL A 146 9.56 -10.45 13.68
CA VAL A 146 10.72 -11.28 14.02
C VAL A 146 11.38 -11.72 12.71
N CYS A 147 12.63 -11.31 12.52
CA CYS A 147 13.44 -11.73 11.39
C CYS A 147 14.08 -13.08 11.71
N ASN A 148 13.92 -14.06 10.83
CA ASN A 148 14.55 -15.39 10.94
C ASN A 148 15.92 -15.47 10.24
N THR A 149 16.39 -14.36 9.67
CA THR A 149 17.63 -14.29 8.87
C THR A 149 18.50 -13.15 9.36
N GLU A 150 19.80 -13.39 9.51
CA GLU A 150 20.78 -12.43 10.04
C GLU A 150 20.95 -11.16 9.16
N ASP A 151 20.53 -11.22 7.90
CA ASP A 151 20.72 -10.15 6.91
C ASP A 151 19.80 -8.92 7.08
N ILE A 152 18.71 -9.05 7.84
CA ILE A 152 17.72 -7.99 8.02
C ILE A 152 17.80 -7.54 9.47
N PRO A 153 18.21 -6.28 9.76
CA PRO A 153 18.22 -5.80 11.13
C PRO A 153 16.80 -5.85 11.68
N ALA A 154 16.61 -6.45 12.86
CA ALA A 154 15.32 -6.54 13.50
C ALA A 154 14.70 -5.14 13.66
N TYR A 155 13.58 -4.88 12.99
CA TYR A 155 12.88 -3.60 13.07
C TYR A 155 11.87 -3.64 14.22
N ILE A 156 12.29 -3.19 15.40
CA ILE A 156 11.36 -2.85 16.48
C ILE A 156 11.01 -1.37 16.34
N LYS A 157 9.89 -1.05 15.69
CA LYS A 157 9.41 0.32 15.56
C LYS A 157 8.29 0.56 16.58
N ILE A 158 8.67 1.07 17.76
CA ILE A 158 7.70 1.49 18.78
C ILE A 158 7.20 2.90 18.41
N LYS A 159 6.07 3.00 17.71
CA LYS A 159 5.30 4.26 17.66
C LYS A 159 4.10 4.16 18.58
N GLY A 160 4.32 4.49 19.85
CA GLY A 160 3.29 4.59 20.86
C GLY A 160 3.73 5.50 22.00
N ARG A 161 3.65 6.83 21.80
CA ARG A 161 3.49 7.77 22.92
C ARG A 161 3.03 9.15 22.45
N VAL A 162 1.78 9.48 22.73
CA VAL A 162 1.41 10.81 23.24
C VAL A 162 0.62 10.55 24.51
N VAL A 163 1.35 10.34 25.60
CA VAL A 163 0.77 10.47 26.94
C VAL A 163 0.87 11.95 27.25
N GLU A 164 -0.16 12.73 26.93
CA GLU A 164 -0.35 14.01 27.60
C GLU A 164 -0.72 13.71 29.05
N GLY A 165 0.34 13.58 29.86
CA GLY A 165 0.22 13.57 31.30
C GLY A 165 -0.26 14.93 31.75
N ARG A 166 -1.57 15.04 32.02
CA ARG A 166 -2.13 16.01 32.95
C ARG A 166 -1.20 16.11 34.16
N ASN A 167 -0.85 17.33 34.51
CA ASN A 167 -0.16 17.66 35.75
C ASN A 167 -1.21 17.70 36.87
N PRO A 168 -1.18 16.82 37.89
CA PRO A 168 -1.69 17.16 39.19
C PRO A 168 -0.49 17.31 40.12
N GLY A 169 -0.31 18.51 40.67
CA GLY A 169 0.81 18.82 41.53
C GLY A 169 0.86 17.98 42.81
N LYS A 170 2.02 18.14 43.47
CA LYS A 170 2.29 17.91 44.90
C LYS A 170 2.51 16.46 45.33
N ASN A 171 3.77 16.08 45.52
CA ASN A 171 4.43 16.02 46.84
C ASN A 171 5.77 15.29 46.70
N GLU A 172 6.85 16.06 46.56
CA GLU A 172 8.21 15.59 46.76
C GLU A 172 8.53 15.83 48.24
N GLN A 173 8.32 14.80 49.05
CA GLN A 173 9.00 14.61 50.32
C GLN A 173 9.62 13.21 50.28
N ASP A 174 10.87 13.15 50.71
CA ASP A 174 11.66 11.98 51.05
C ASP A 174 12.22 11.15 49.88
N ALA A 175 13.50 11.37 49.55
CA ALA A 175 14.58 10.55 50.11
C ALA A 175 15.95 10.99 49.57
N PHE A 176 16.92 10.94 50.47
CA PHE A 176 18.34 11.15 50.30
C PHE A 176 18.99 10.28 49.21
#